data_AF-A0A349DUP6-F1
#
_entry.id   AF-A0A349DUP6-F1
#
_cell.length_a   1.000
_cell.length_b   1.000
_cell.length_c   1.000
_cell.angle_alpha   90.00
_cell.angle_beta   90.00
_cell.angle_gamma   90.00
#
_symmetry.space_group_name_H-M   'P 1'
#
loop_
_entity.id
_entity.type
_entity.pdbx_description
1 polymer ?
#
loop_
_entity_poly.entity_id
_entity_poly.type
_entity_poly.pdbx_seq_one_letter_code
_entity_poly.pdbx_strand_id
1 'polypeptide(L)'
;MKKDDFDIKKFLGKRQFNVQEQVARKKQGIKRFAQYWRQHDLPAPLMQLLASKNIDINTSILIEYDQDYPGRNTDEGIILTEEGKFFEFEADLDPDRTRLITLELWEDVSHRYEINGRKKGIGKTFGFLALEVLKELNNKEPEE
;
A
#
# COMPACT_ATOMS: atom_id res chain seq x y z
N MET A 1 28.24 -39.28 -18.28
CA MET A 1 28.48 -38.05 -17.49
C MET A 1 27.49 -37.01 -17.99
N LYS A 2 26.45 -36.70 -17.20
CA LYS A 2 25.45 -35.67 -17.52
C LYS A 2 26.06 -34.30 -17.20
N LYS A 3 25.84 -33.32 -18.07
CA LYS A 3 26.01 -31.90 -17.75
C LYS A 3 24.82 -31.15 -18.33
N ASP A 4 23.81 -31.05 -17.47
CA ASP A 4 22.91 -29.92 -17.29
C ASP A 4 22.78 -28.97 -18.48
N ASP A 5 21.94 -29.39 -19.44
CA ASP A 5 21.06 -28.44 -20.10
C ASP A 5 20.15 -27.87 -19.00
N PHE A 6 20.63 -26.83 -18.32
CA PHE A 6 19.76 -25.99 -17.52
C PHE A 6 18.64 -25.56 -18.45
N ASP A 7 17.45 -26.03 -18.15
CA ASP A 7 16.31 -26.09 -19.05
C ASP A 7 15.71 -24.68 -19.18
N ILE A 8 16.45 -23.78 -19.85
CA ILE A 8 16.10 -22.37 -20.07
C ILE A 8 14.73 -22.27 -20.76
N LYS A 9 14.39 -23.27 -21.60
CA LYS A 9 13.06 -23.40 -22.21
C LYS A 9 11.95 -23.70 -21.20
N LYS A 10 12.24 -24.45 -20.13
CA LYS A 10 11.29 -24.75 -19.04
C LYS A 10 11.08 -23.54 -18.12
N PHE A 11 12.08 -22.66 -18.01
CA PHE A 11 11.99 -21.41 -17.24
C PHE A 11 11.30 -20.27 -18.01
N LEU A 12 11.45 -20.21 -19.34
CA LEU A 12 10.75 -19.26 -20.22
C LEU A 12 9.26 -19.60 -20.44
N GLY A 13 8.81 -20.78 -20.00
CA GLY A 13 7.49 -21.34 -20.29
C GLY A 13 6.36 -21.07 -19.27
N LYS A 14 6.62 -20.42 -18.14
CA LYS A 14 5.56 -20.05 -17.17
C LYS A 14 5.35 -18.56 -17.11
N ARG A 15 4.89 -17.98 -18.22
CA ARG A 15 4.51 -16.56 -18.32
C ARG A 15 3.09 -16.27 -17.80
N GLN A 16 2.37 -17.29 -17.33
CA GLN A 16 1.06 -17.15 -16.71
C GLN A 16 1.10 -17.69 -15.28
N PHE A 17 1.18 -16.78 -14.32
CA PHE A 17 0.93 -17.11 -12.91
C PHE A 17 -0.51 -17.57 -12.76
N ASN A 18 -0.74 -18.63 -11.98
CA ASN A 18 -2.12 -19.00 -11.64
C ASN A 18 -2.75 -17.92 -10.74
N VAL A 19 -4.08 -17.94 -10.60
CA VAL A 19 -4.82 -16.91 -9.84
C VAL A 19 -4.31 -16.80 -8.39
N GLN A 20 -3.92 -17.91 -7.76
CA GLN A 20 -3.42 -17.92 -6.39
C GLN A 20 -2.05 -17.25 -6.29
N GLU A 21 -1.13 -17.54 -7.21
CA GLU A 21 0.20 -16.92 -7.29
C GLU A 21 0.11 -15.41 -7.52
N GLN A 22 -0.80 -14.97 -8.40
CA GLN A 22 -1.04 -13.54 -8.63
C GLN A 22 -1.58 -12.84 -7.38
N VAL A 23 -2.55 -13.45 -6.71
CA VAL A 23 -3.13 -12.95 -5.47
C VAL A 23 -2.06 -12.85 -4.38
N ALA A 24 -1.25 -13.90 -4.20
CA ALA A 24 -0.17 -13.92 -3.21
C ALA A 24 0.87 -12.83 -3.48
N ARG A 25 1.30 -12.67 -4.75
CA ARG A 25 2.26 -11.62 -5.14
C ARG A 25 1.72 -10.22 -4.90
N LYS A 26 0.45 -9.95 -5.25
CA LYS A 26 -0.20 -8.65 -4.98
C LYS A 26 -0.26 -8.36 -3.48
N LYS A 27 -0.72 -9.32 -2.68
CA LYS A 27 -0.79 -9.19 -1.22
C LYS A 27 0.58 -8.90 -0.61
N GLN A 28 1.61 -9.64 -1.05
CA GLN A 28 2.97 -9.43 -0.58
C GLN A 28 3.51 -8.05 -0.94
N GLY A 29 3.17 -7.53 -2.13
CA GLY A 29 3.50 -6.16 -2.54
C GLY A 29 2.91 -5.13 -1.59
N ILE A 30 1.59 -5.19 -1.35
CA ILE A 30 0.89 -4.29 -0.42
C ILE A 30 1.51 -4.38 0.98
N LYS A 31 1.74 -5.61 1.48
CA LYS A 31 2.34 -5.83 2.80
C LYS A 31 3.72 -5.21 2.93
N ARG A 32 4.61 -5.41 1.95
CA ARG A 32 5.96 -4.84 1.97
C ARG A 32 5.94 -3.32 1.95
N PHE A 33 5.08 -2.73 1.11
CA PHE A 33 4.93 -1.28 1.01
C PHE A 33 4.40 -0.69 2.32
N ALA A 34 3.32 -1.25 2.86
CA ALA A 34 2.76 -0.82 4.14
C ALA A 34 3.75 -0.99 5.31
N GLN A 35 4.49 -2.10 5.35
CA GLN A 35 5.52 -2.32 6.37
C GLN A 35 6.67 -1.33 6.26
N TYR A 36 7.10 -1.01 5.04
CA TYR A 36 8.13 -0.01 4.80
C TYR A 36 7.72 1.33 5.43
N TRP A 37 6.53 1.84 5.10
CA TRP A 37 6.08 3.13 5.63
C TRP A 37 5.63 3.13 7.09
N ARG A 38 5.39 1.96 7.70
CA ARG A 38 5.26 1.87 9.17
C ARG A 38 6.61 1.97 9.89
N GLN A 39 7.70 1.63 9.21
CA GLN A 39 9.06 1.63 9.77
C GLN A 39 9.86 2.88 9.41
N HIS A 40 9.38 3.67 8.44
CA HIS A 40 10.00 4.90 7.98
C HIS A 40 9.09 6.05 8.33
N ASP A 41 9.67 7.10 8.90
CA ASP A 41 8.90 8.28 9.30
C ASP A 41 8.35 9.01 8.07
N LEU A 42 7.05 9.34 8.12
CA LEU A 42 6.48 10.33 7.23
C LEU A 42 6.94 11.74 7.68
N PRO A 43 6.99 12.72 6.76
CA PRO A 43 7.20 14.11 7.13
C PRO A 43 6.28 14.53 8.28
N ALA A 44 6.82 15.24 9.26
CA ALA A 44 6.08 15.68 10.44
C ALA A 44 4.75 16.41 10.11
N PRO A 45 4.65 17.24 9.05
CA PRO A 45 3.38 17.85 8.66
C PRO A 45 2.30 16.86 8.25
N LEU A 46 2.67 15.77 7.57
CA LEU A 46 1.73 14.72 7.20
C LEU A 46 1.26 13.96 8.43
N MET A 47 2.16 13.63 9.34
CA MET A 47 1.79 12.99 10.62
C MET A 47 0.79 13.85 11.41
N GLN A 48 1.00 15.17 11.45
CA GLN A 48 0.08 16.11 12.08
C GLN A 48 -1.26 16.20 11.35
N LEU A 49 -1.25 16.20 10.02
CA LEU A 49 -2.46 16.15 9.19
C LEU A 49 -3.28 14.90 9.52
N LEU A 50 -2.68 13.71 9.54
CA LEU A 50 -3.38 12.46 9.85
C LEU A 50 -3.98 12.48 11.26
N ALA A 51 -3.21 12.93 12.25
CA ALA A 51 -3.70 13.09 13.61
C ALA A 51 -4.89 14.05 13.68
N SER A 52 -4.86 15.16 12.93
CA SER A 52 -5.98 16.12 12.86
C SER A 52 -7.25 15.53 12.24
N LYS A 53 -7.12 14.46 11.46
CA LYS A 53 -8.21 13.70 10.85
C LYS A 53 -8.63 12.48 11.70
N ASN A 54 -8.09 12.33 12.91
CA ASN A 54 -8.26 11.16 13.77
C ASN A 54 -7.81 9.85 13.13
N ILE A 55 -6.77 9.89 12.28
CA ILE A 55 -6.17 8.71 11.67
C ILE A 55 -4.86 8.41 12.41
N ASP A 56 -4.80 7.24 13.05
CA ASP A 56 -3.57 6.71 13.59
C ASP A 56 -2.83 5.90 12.51
N ILE A 57 -1.62 6.35 12.14
CA ILE A 57 -0.79 5.68 11.15
C ILE A 57 -0.32 4.29 11.59
N ASN A 58 -0.29 4.03 12.91
CA ASN A 58 0.15 2.74 13.45
C ASN A 58 -0.91 1.65 13.26
N THR A 59 -2.20 2.04 13.26
CA THR A 59 -3.32 1.13 13.01
C THR A 59 -3.84 1.23 11.57
N SER A 60 -3.41 2.24 10.81
CA SER A 60 -3.68 2.42 9.38
C SER A 60 -2.50 1.91 8.52
N ILE A 61 -2.65 1.91 7.20
CA ILE A 61 -1.55 1.64 6.26
C ILE A 61 -1.59 2.59 5.08
N LEU A 62 -0.42 3.00 4.58
CA LEU A 62 -0.28 3.53 3.23
C LEU A 62 -0.30 2.37 2.23
N ILE A 63 -1.07 2.53 1.15
CA ILE A 63 -1.12 1.56 0.05
C ILE A 63 -0.51 2.13 -1.24
N GLU A 64 -0.49 3.45 -1.36
CA GLU A 64 0.18 4.24 -2.39
C GLU A 64 0.74 5.49 -1.71
N TYR A 65 1.94 5.91 -2.09
CA TYR A 65 2.58 7.13 -1.61
C TYR A 65 3.76 7.46 -2.51
N ASP A 66 3.76 8.68 -3.04
CA ASP A 66 4.83 9.26 -3.85
C ASP A 66 5.25 10.61 -3.25
N GLN A 67 6.53 10.93 -3.39
CA GLN A 67 7.15 12.14 -2.87
C GLN A 67 7.83 12.90 -4.01
N ASP A 68 7.87 14.23 -3.87
CA ASP A 68 8.71 15.11 -4.67
C ASP A 68 8.45 15.00 -6.19
N TYR A 69 7.18 15.17 -6.58
CA TYR A 69 6.82 15.33 -7.99
C TYR A 69 7.72 16.40 -8.64
N PRO A 70 8.38 16.13 -9.78
CA PRO A 70 9.46 16.97 -10.30
C PRO A 70 9.15 18.47 -10.31
N GLY A 71 9.91 19.24 -9.53
CA GLY A 71 9.77 20.70 -9.42
C GLY A 71 8.80 21.18 -8.33
N ARG A 72 8.27 20.28 -7.50
CA ARG A 72 7.44 20.60 -6.33
C ARG A 72 7.81 19.68 -5.14
N ASN A 73 7.46 20.11 -3.93
CA ASN A 73 7.57 19.27 -2.73
C ASN A 73 6.16 18.75 -2.37
N THR A 74 5.52 18.13 -3.37
CA THR A 74 4.16 17.59 -3.25
C THR A 74 4.25 16.13 -2.87
N ASP A 75 3.48 15.77 -1.86
CA ASP A 75 3.28 14.40 -1.41
C ASP A 75 1.86 13.97 -1.75
N GLU A 76 1.73 12.82 -2.41
CA GLU A 76 0.43 12.26 -2.77
C GLU A 76 0.36 10.78 -2.38
N GLY A 77 -0.83 10.31 -2.05
CA GLY A 77 -0.99 8.91 -1.69
C GLY A 77 -2.38 8.51 -1.26
N ILE A 78 -2.51 7.24 -0.90
CA ILE A 78 -3.75 6.63 -0.44
C ILE A 78 -3.50 5.90 0.87
N ILE A 79 -4.31 6.26 1.87
CA ILE A 79 -4.30 5.66 3.20
C ILE A 79 -5.53 4.78 3.34
N LEU A 80 -5.31 3.56 3.82
CA LEU A 80 -6.36 2.68 4.29
C LEU A 80 -6.42 2.75 5.83
N THR A 81 -7.51 3.28 6.36
CA THR A 81 -7.72 3.44 7.81
C THR A 81 -8.06 2.11 8.48
N GLU A 82 -7.97 2.06 9.81
CA GLU A 82 -8.35 0.90 10.62
C GLU A 82 -9.79 0.46 10.38
N GLU A 83 -10.71 1.40 10.16
CA GLU A 83 -12.12 1.13 9.87
C GLU A 83 -12.36 0.60 8.45
N GLY A 84 -11.31 0.52 7.63
CA GLY A 84 -11.35 0.03 6.27
C GLY A 84 -11.80 1.07 5.25
N LYS A 85 -11.59 2.36 5.52
CA LYS A 85 -11.84 3.45 4.57
C LYS A 85 -10.58 3.82 3.82
N PHE A 86 -10.72 4.16 2.55
CA PHE A 86 -9.63 4.62 1.69
C PHE A 86 -9.72 6.14 1.55
N PHE A 87 -8.66 6.85 1.93
CA PHE A 87 -8.54 8.29 1.75
C PHE A 87 -7.39 8.60 0.79
N GLU A 88 -7.68 9.36 -0.26
CA GLU A 88 -6.68 9.92 -1.15
C GLU A 88 -6.30 11.32 -0.67
N PHE A 89 -5.02 11.64 -0.71
CA PHE A 89 -4.51 12.95 -0.32
C PHE A 89 -3.45 13.47 -1.30
N GLU A 90 -3.37 14.79 -1.39
CA GLU A 90 -2.31 15.54 -2.07
C GLU A 90 -1.98 16.75 -1.20
N ALA A 91 -0.72 16.86 -0.79
CA ALA A 91 -0.26 17.84 0.18
C ALA A 91 1.04 18.49 -0.28
N ASP A 92 1.01 19.81 -0.39
CA ASP A 92 2.20 20.61 -0.67
C ASP A 92 2.94 20.92 0.63
N LEU A 93 4.22 20.56 0.67
CA LEU A 93 5.12 20.84 1.78
C LEU A 93 6.09 21.97 1.42
N ASP A 94 6.68 22.59 2.44
CA ASP A 94 7.83 23.46 2.21
C ASP A 94 9.06 22.65 1.73
N PRO A 95 10.08 23.29 1.12
CA PRO A 95 11.27 22.58 0.64
C PRO A 95 12.01 21.77 1.71
N ASP A 96 11.93 22.20 2.97
CA ASP A 96 12.54 21.49 4.10
C ASP A 96 11.64 20.37 4.66
N ARG A 97 10.42 20.21 4.12
CA ARG A 97 9.40 19.22 4.53
C ARG A 97 9.04 19.30 6.02
N THR A 98 9.12 20.50 6.58
CA THR A 98 8.83 20.82 7.98
C THR A 98 7.45 21.45 8.20
N ARG A 99 6.80 21.93 7.13
CA ARG A 99 5.48 22.58 7.19
C ARG A 99 4.58 22.14 6.04
N LEU A 100 3.30 21.99 6.35
CA LEU A 100 2.24 21.86 5.36
C LEU A 100 1.93 23.26 4.82
N ILE A 101 2.08 23.46 3.52
CA ILE A 101 1.74 24.71 2.83
C ILE A 101 0.27 24.67 2.44
N THR A 102 -0.15 23.61 1.75
CA THR A 102 -1.55 23.43 1.32
C THR A 102 -1.91 21.95 1.32
N LEU A 103 -3.18 21.66 1.62
CA LEU A 103 -3.80 20.36 1.37
C LEU A 103 -4.70 20.49 0.14
N GLU A 104 -4.19 20.08 -1.02
CA GLU A 104 -4.88 20.20 -2.31
C GLU A 104 -6.01 19.17 -2.42
N LEU A 105 -5.81 17.97 -1.87
CA LEU A 105 -6.78 16.89 -1.90
C LEU A 105 -6.89 16.18 -0.56
N TRP A 106 -8.12 15.87 -0.16
CA TRP A 106 -8.46 14.94 0.92
C TRP A 106 -9.86 14.37 0.67
N GLU A 107 -9.94 13.17 0.10
CA GLU A 107 -11.23 12.58 -0.34
C GLU A 107 -11.40 11.13 0.16
N ASP A 108 -12.60 10.78 0.61
CA ASP A 108 -12.98 9.37 0.84
C ASP A 108 -13.24 8.68 -0.52
N VAL A 109 -12.27 7.87 -0.92
CA VAL A 109 -12.24 7.16 -2.19
C VAL A 109 -12.60 5.68 -2.04
N SER A 110 -13.20 5.29 -0.90
CA SER A 110 -13.57 3.89 -0.62
C SER A 110 -14.43 3.27 -1.71
N HIS A 111 -15.28 4.08 -2.35
CA HIS A 111 -16.14 3.66 -3.45
C HIS A 111 -15.37 3.20 -4.71
N ARG A 112 -14.11 3.63 -4.88
CA ARG A 112 -13.24 3.23 -6.00
C ARG A 112 -12.71 1.80 -5.83
N TYR A 113 -12.77 1.24 -4.62
CA TYR A 113 -12.20 -0.06 -4.29
C TYR A 113 -13.26 -1.14 -4.11
N GLU A 114 -13.30 -2.10 -5.06
CA GLU A 114 -14.11 -3.30 -4.88
C GLU A 114 -13.50 -4.21 -3.79
N ILE A 115 -14.34 -4.63 -2.84
CA ILE A 115 -13.98 -5.57 -1.77
C ILE A 115 -14.70 -6.89 -2.02
N ASN A 116 -14.01 -7.82 -2.69
CA ASN A 116 -14.55 -9.14 -3.02
C ASN A 116 -13.46 -10.22 -2.89
N GLY A 117 -13.72 -11.21 -2.03
CA GLY A 117 -12.78 -12.30 -1.76
C GLY A 117 -12.80 -13.45 -2.79
N ARG A 118 -13.78 -13.49 -3.70
CA ARG A 118 -14.01 -14.60 -4.65
C ARG A 118 -14.56 -14.12 -5.99
N LYS A 119 -13.92 -13.13 -6.61
CA LYS A 119 -14.25 -12.64 -7.95
C LYS A 119 -13.80 -13.64 -9.02
N LYS A 120 -14.74 -14.11 -9.85
CA LYS A 120 -14.48 -15.08 -10.92
C LYS A 120 -13.35 -14.59 -11.85
N GLY A 121 -12.35 -15.43 -12.10
CA GLY A 121 -11.19 -15.12 -12.95
C GLY A 121 -10.10 -14.25 -12.32
N ILE A 122 -10.34 -13.66 -11.14
CA ILE A 122 -9.40 -12.75 -10.46
C ILE A 122 -9.00 -13.27 -9.07
N GLY A 123 -9.88 -14.02 -8.41
CA GLY A 123 -9.70 -14.46 -7.02
C GLY A 123 -10.08 -13.33 -6.07
N LYS A 124 -9.11 -12.74 -5.38
CA LYS A 124 -9.33 -11.63 -4.44
C LYS A 124 -9.05 -10.29 -5.11
N THR A 125 -9.94 -9.32 -4.90
CA THR A 125 -9.73 -7.93 -5.37
C THR A 125 -8.65 -7.23 -4.57
N PHE A 126 -8.12 -6.12 -5.11
CA PHE A 126 -7.10 -5.33 -4.44
C PHE A 126 -7.58 -4.81 -3.08
N GLY A 127 -8.76 -4.19 -3.00
CA GLY A 127 -9.31 -3.69 -1.73
C GLY A 127 -9.47 -4.78 -0.68
N PHE A 128 -9.87 -6.00 -1.10
CA PHE A 128 -9.94 -7.15 -0.19
C PHE A 128 -8.54 -7.55 0.34
N LEU A 129 -7.52 -7.54 -0.52
CA LEU A 129 -6.16 -7.87 -0.12
C LEU A 129 -5.54 -6.80 0.79
N ALA A 130 -5.81 -5.51 0.53
CA ALA A 130 -5.37 -4.42 1.38
C ALA A 130 -5.95 -4.52 2.80
N LEU A 131 -7.25 -4.83 2.92
CA LEU A 131 -7.90 -5.09 4.21
C LEU A 131 -7.34 -6.32 4.93
N GLU A 132 -7.00 -7.39 4.20
CA GLU A 132 -6.31 -8.53 4.82
C GLU A 132 -4.92 -8.15 5.36
N VAL A 133 -4.16 -7.36 4.61
CA VAL A 133 -2.84 -6.88 5.04
C VAL A 133 -2.95 -5.98 6.27
N LEU A 134 -3.88 -5.02 6.26
CA LEU A 134 -4.16 -4.15 7.41
C LEU A 134 -4.41 -4.98 8.68
N LYS A 135 -5.31 -5.97 8.60
CA LYS A 135 -5.61 -6.88 9.71
C LYS A 135 -4.40 -7.67 10.16
N GLU A 136 -3.61 -8.23 9.24
CA GLU A 136 -2.39 -8.96 9.58
C GLU A 136 -1.34 -8.08 10.28
N LEU A 137 -1.20 -6.83 9.87
CA LEU A 137 -0.21 -5.92 10.45
C LEU A 137 -0.67 -5.35 11.80
N ASN A 138 -1.97 -5.25 12.05
CA ASN A 138 -2.54 -4.85 13.34
C ASN A 138 -2.60 -6.03 14.33
N ASN A 139 -2.85 -7.24 13.85
CA ASN A 139 -2.93 -8.45 14.65
C ASN A 139 -1.57 -9.12 14.84
N LYS A 140 -0.48 -8.37 15.09
CA LYS A 140 0.78 -9.02 15.48
C LYS A 140 0.51 -9.94 16.67
N GLU A 141 0.68 -11.25 16.45
CA GLU A 141 0.75 -12.25 17.51
C GLU A 141 1.77 -11.77 18.56
N PRO A 142 1.53 -11.96 19.87
CA PRO A 142 2.55 -11.71 20.86
C PRO A 142 3.77 -12.56 20.51
N GLU A 143 4.94 -11.93 20.41
CA GLU A 143 6.21 -12.65 20.37
C GLU A 143 6.27 -13.52 21.66
N GLU A 144 6.31 -14.85 21.49
CA GLU A 144 6.51 -15.82 22.58
C GLU A 144 7.88 -15.65 23.25
#